data_AF-A0A553R6B6-F1
#
_entry.id   AF-A0A553R6B6-F1
#
_cell.length_a   1.000
_cell.length_b   1.000
_cell.length_c   1.000
_cell.angle_alpha   90.00
_cell.angle_beta   90.00
_cell.angle_gamma   90.00
#
_symmetry.space_group_name_H-M   'P 1'
#
loop_
_entity.id
_entity.type
_entity.pdbx_description
1 polymer ?
#
loop_
_entity_poly.entity_id
_entity_poly.type
_entity_poly.pdbx_seq_one_letter_code
_entity_poly.pdbx_strand_id
1 'polypeptide(L)'
;MRRRGAVQQKIPCVFLTEVRDEPSKKRDCQQFQVVATENVNPSALQADVHCAVATEKIDGTCCYVTTYKGHPQLWARLDRKPTKQADKRFKKYQYLQKTCKGFEWNVDEDFREVPGSWIPAHRVLHENGHPVPDEHGHIPGWVPVDHLNKQYCWHASVVHYEAGVALVLKMHEEDEGVLEISTVPLVDLMEQTLELIGTNINGNPYGLGSKKHPLHVLVPHGILSVCHPPPVDFQQLYSWFQDSLEGKVEGIVWHCDDGTLMKIHRHHLGLKWPVPDPFLNTKPVVIHVDGSDADSCSTEKDLFTSLAKINRETFSCIRDVQLDS
;
A
#
# COMPACT_ATOMS: atom_id res chain seq x y z
N MET A 1 6.09 -1.00 19.65
CA MET A 1 6.79 -1.62 18.48
C MET A 1 7.74 -0.59 17.84
N ARG A 2 8.94 -0.99 17.41
CA ARG A 2 9.79 -0.14 16.55
C ARG A 2 9.02 0.14 15.26
N ARG A 3 8.91 1.42 14.87
CA ARG A 3 8.28 1.84 13.61
C ARG A 3 9.07 1.21 12.44
N ARG A 4 8.39 0.39 11.63
CA ARG A 4 8.99 -0.27 10.46
C ARG A 4 8.90 0.66 9.24
N GLY A 5 9.78 0.46 8.26
CA GLY A 5 10.12 1.45 7.25
C GLY A 5 8.93 2.05 6.49
N ALA A 6 9.03 3.35 6.17
CA ALA A 6 8.01 4.08 5.42
C ALA A 6 8.18 3.90 3.90
N VAL A 7 7.08 3.73 3.17
CA VAL A 7 7.03 3.55 1.72
C VAL A 7 7.22 4.88 0.98
N GLN A 8 8.44 5.42 1.07
CA GLN A 8 8.82 6.73 0.51
C GLN A 8 9.46 6.62 -0.88
N GLN A 9 9.48 5.42 -1.48
CA GLN A 9 9.97 5.16 -2.83
C GLN A 9 9.28 3.93 -3.42
N LYS A 10 9.50 3.65 -4.70
CA LYS A 10 9.04 2.41 -5.31
C LYS A 10 9.87 1.25 -4.74
N ILE A 11 9.22 0.37 -3.99
CA ILE A 11 9.89 -0.78 -3.38
C ILE A 11 10.30 -1.78 -4.48
N PRO A 12 11.60 -2.11 -4.64
CA PRO A 12 12.09 -3.06 -5.63
C PRO A 12 11.68 -4.51 -5.31
N CYS A 13 11.68 -5.35 -6.34
CA CYS A 13 11.49 -6.78 -6.16
C CYS A 13 12.73 -7.41 -5.50
N VAL A 14 12.51 -8.37 -4.59
CA VAL A 14 13.57 -9.11 -3.90
C VAL A 14 14.40 -9.96 -4.86
N PHE A 15 13.80 -10.37 -5.97
CA PHE A 15 14.47 -10.97 -7.11
C PHE A 15 14.62 -9.96 -8.26
N LEU A 16 15.61 -10.15 -9.13
CA LEU A 16 15.66 -9.46 -10.41
C LEU A 16 14.39 -9.78 -11.21
N THR A 17 13.85 -8.78 -11.90
CA THR A 17 12.65 -8.94 -12.73
C THR A 17 12.98 -8.83 -14.21
N GLU A 18 12.26 -9.58 -15.03
CA GLU A 18 12.32 -9.50 -16.47
C GLU A 18 10.93 -9.31 -17.08
N VAL A 19 10.91 -8.78 -18.30
CA VAL A 19 9.69 -8.69 -19.12
C VAL A 19 9.68 -9.90 -20.06
N ARG A 20 8.62 -10.71 -20.00
CA ARG A 20 8.37 -11.82 -20.92
C ARG A 20 7.26 -11.44 -21.89
N ASP A 21 7.43 -11.80 -23.17
CA ASP A 21 6.42 -11.62 -24.22
C ASP A 21 5.35 -12.72 -24.15
N GLU A 22 4.68 -12.80 -22.99
CA GLU A 22 3.57 -13.71 -22.72
C GLU A 22 2.38 -12.95 -22.14
N PRO A 23 1.12 -13.39 -22.40
CA PRO A 23 -0.05 -12.72 -21.86
C PRO A 23 -0.02 -12.59 -20.34
N SER A 24 -0.26 -11.37 -19.84
CA SER A 24 -0.28 -11.06 -18.42
C SER A 24 -1.38 -11.83 -17.70
N LYS A 25 -1.01 -12.58 -16.67
CA LYS A 25 -1.99 -13.18 -15.74
C LYS A 25 -2.67 -12.15 -14.81
N LYS A 26 -2.20 -10.90 -14.79
CA LYS A 26 -2.72 -9.81 -13.95
C LYS A 26 -3.73 -8.92 -14.68
N ARG A 27 -3.54 -8.68 -15.97
CA ARG A 27 -4.32 -7.70 -16.75
C ARG A 27 -4.75 -8.30 -18.08
N ASP A 28 -6.06 -8.32 -18.29
CA ASP A 28 -6.64 -8.72 -19.56
C ASP A 28 -6.09 -7.86 -20.72
N CYS A 29 -5.89 -8.50 -21.87
CA CYS A 29 -5.38 -7.88 -23.10
C CYS A 29 -3.92 -7.37 -23.07
N GLN A 30 -3.19 -7.52 -21.95
CA GLN A 30 -1.76 -7.20 -21.91
C GLN A 30 -0.94 -8.39 -22.43
N GLN A 31 -0.18 -8.20 -23.51
CA GLN A 31 0.58 -9.25 -24.23
C GLN A 31 1.98 -9.53 -23.66
N PHE A 32 2.32 -8.94 -22.51
CA PHE A 32 3.60 -9.14 -21.83
C PHE A 32 3.37 -9.26 -20.32
N GLN A 33 4.27 -9.91 -19.61
CA GLN A 33 4.26 -9.99 -18.15
C GLN A 33 5.62 -9.62 -17.56
N VAL A 34 5.59 -8.93 -16.41
CA VAL A 34 6.78 -8.73 -15.58
C VAL A 34 6.83 -9.84 -14.54
N VAL A 35 7.90 -10.64 -14.57
CA VAL A 35 8.09 -11.78 -13.66
C VAL A 35 9.40 -11.66 -12.92
N ALA A 36 9.46 -12.27 -11.73
CA ALA A 36 10.70 -12.47 -11.00
C ALA A 36 11.50 -13.60 -11.65
N THR A 37 12.81 -13.42 -11.71
CA THR A 37 13.77 -14.48 -12.01
C THR A 37 14.15 -15.21 -10.73
N GLU A 38 14.91 -16.30 -10.85
CA GLU A 38 15.45 -17.03 -9.70
C GLU A 38 16.62 -16.30 -9.02
N ASN A 39 17.13 -15.23 -9.63
CA ASN A 39 18.28 -14.48 -9.12
C ASN A 39 17.84 -13.42 -8.11
N VAL A 40 18.37 -13.50 -6.88
CA VAL A 40 18.17 -12.47 -5.85
C VAL A 40 18.74 -11.15 -6.34
N ASN A 41 18.00 -10.06 -6.12
CA ASN A 41 18.41 -8.72 -6.48
C ASN A 41 19.66 -8.33 -5.66
N PRO A 42 20.76 -7.88 -6.28
CA PRO A 42 21.97 -7.48 -5.54
C PRO A 42 21.72 -6.42 -4.45
N SER A 43 20.76 -5.51 -4.67
CA SER A 43 20.36 -4.53 -3.65
C SER A 43 19.71 -5.17 -2.41
N ALA A 44 19.04 -6.31 -2.57
CA ALA A 44 18.48 -7.07 -1.46
C ALA A 44 19.59 -7.70 -0.59
N LEU A 45 20.62 -8.25 -1.26
CA LEU A 45 21.76 -8.84 -0.58
C LEU A 45 22.60 -7.79 0.15
N GLN A 46 22.80 -6.62 -0.49
CA GLN A 46 23.49 -5.48 0.13
C GLN A 46 22.77 -4.96 1.37
N ALA A 47 21.42 -5.03 1.38
CA ALA A 47 20.60 -4.66 2.53
C ALA A 47 20.44 -5.78 3.58
N ASP A 48 21.13 -6.92 3.41
CA ASP A 48 21.02 -8.08 4.30
C ASP A 48 19.58 -8.59 4.50
N VAL A 49 18.86 -8.79 3.38
CA VAL A 49 17.45 -9.22 3.39
C VAL A 49 17.20 -10.54 4.15
N HIS A 50 18.22 -11.36 4.38
CA HIS A 50 18.11 -12.61 5.12
C HIS A 50 17.89 -12.41 6.62
N CYS A 51 18.32 -11.27 7.16
CA CYS A 51 18.08 -10.86 8.55
C CYS A 51 16.88 -9.90 8.69
N ALA A 52 16.25 -9.52 7.58
CA ALA A 52 15.15 -8.58 7.56
C ALA A 52 13.84 -9.16 8.13
N VAL A 53 13.00 -8.27 8.65
CA VAL A 53 11.67 -8.64 9.14
C VAL A 53 10.66 -8.69 8.00
N ALA A 54 10.02 -9.84 7.80
CA ALA A 54 8.99 -10.03 6.79
C ALA A 54 7.59 -9.66 7.31
N THR A 55 6.85 -8.91 6.49
CA THR A 55 5.47 -8.50 6.77
C THR A 55 4.60 -8.73 5.54
N GLU A 56 3.31 -8.92 5.73
CA GLU A 56 2.36 -9.03 4.62
C GLU A 56 2.39 -7.77 3.76
N LYS A 57 2.42 -7.95 2.44
CA LYS A 57 2.09 -6.87 1.51
C LYS A 57 0.57 -6.78 1.41
N ILE A 58 0.03 -5.61 1.74
CA ILE A 58 -1.40 -5.34 1.68
C ILE A 58 -1.77 -4.68 0.35
N ASP A 59 -2.84 -5.18 -0.27
CA ASP A 59 -3.34 -4.71 -1.55
C ASP A 59 -4.30 -3.54 -1.33
N GLY A 60 -3.71 -2.36 -1.22
CA GLY A 60 -4.39 -1.10 -1.00
C GLY A 60 -3.86 0.03 -1.87
N THR A 61 -4.27 1.24 -1.53
CA THR A 61 -3.64 2.45 -2.04
C THR A 61 -2.84 3.13 -0.94
N CYS A 62 -1.55 3.34 -1.21
CA CYS A 62 -0.63 3.88 -0.24
C CYS A 62 -1.02 5.32 0.15
N CYS A 63 -0.94 5.58 1.45
CA CYS A 63 -1.21 6.86 2.10
C CYS A 63 -0.02 7.26 2.98
N TYR A 64 0.00 8.52 3.39
CA TYR A 64 0.99 9.08 4.29
C TYR A 64 0.33 10.06 5.26
N VAL A 65 0.76 10.11 6.52
CA VAL A 65 0.27 11.13 7.46
C VAL A 65 1.39 12.11 7.75
N THR A 66 1.16 13.39 7.45
CA THR A 66 2.11 14.47 7.75
C THR A 66 1.37 15.80 7.86
N THR A 67 2.09 16.85 8.27
CA THR A 67 1.52 18.17 8.50
C THR A 67 1.09 18.84 7.20
N TYR A 68 -0.14 19.36 7.17
CA TYR A 68 -0.64 20.28 6.14
C TYR A 68 -1.25 21.50 6.82
N LYS A 69 -0.81 22.70 6.44
CA LYS A 69 -1.30 23.97 7.02
C LYS A 69 -1.26 24.00 8.56
N GLY A 70 -0.26 23.36 9.17
CA GLY A 70 -0.07 23.34 10.63
C GLY A 70 -0.77 22.21 11.39
N HIS A 71 -1.53 21.33 10.72
CA HIS A 71 -2.27 20.24 11.36
C HIS A 71 -1.92 18.87 10.75
N PRO A 72 -1.97 17.76 11.51
CA PRO A 72 -1.86 16.41 10.98
C PRO A 72 -2.93 16.14 9.92
N GLN A 73 -2.52 15.65 8.75
CA GLN A 73 -3.41 15.40 7.62
C GLN A 73 -3.06 14.04 6.99
N LEU A 74 -4.07 13.36 6.42
CA LEU A 74 -3.83 12.22 5.53
C LEU A 74 -3.49 12.72 4.13
N TRP A 75 -2.52 12.08 3.50
CA TRP A 75 -2.05 12.36 2.15
C TRP A 75 -2.17 11.09 1.31
N ALA A 76 -2.70 11.24 0.11
CA ALA A 76 -2.81 10.16 -0.85
C ALA A 76 -1.57 10.12 -1.74
N ARG A 77 -1.16 8.92 -2.16
CA ARG A 77 -0.08 8.77 -3.12
C ARG A 77 -0.45 9.38 -4.47
N LEU A 78 0.42 10.24 -4.99
CA LEU A 78 0.34 10.75 -6.35
C LEU A 78 1.74 10.74 -6.97
N ASP A 79 2.05 9.71 -7.75
CA ASP A 79 3.29 9.67 -8.53
C ASP A 79 3.19 10.66 -9.70
N ARG A 80 4.18 11.56 -9.81
CA ARG A 80 4.35 12.41 -11.01
C ARG A 80 4.88 11.52 -12.13
N LYS A 81 4.05 11.35 -13.17
CA LYS A 81 4.30 10.42 -14.29
C LYS A 81 4.79 11.15 -15.54
N PRO A 82 5.52 10.46 -16.43
CA PRO A 82 5.87 11.01 -17.72
C PRO A 82 4.63 11.34 -18.58
N THR A 83 4.82 12.28 -19.50
CA THR A 83 3.88 12.53 -20.60
C THR A 83 3.85 11.32 -21.55
N LYS A 84 2.81 11.20 -22.36
CA LYS A 84 2.70 10.10 -23.35
C LYS A 84 3.87 10.12 -24.33
N GLN A 85 4.36 11.30 -24.69
CA GLN A 85 5.48 11.46 -25.63
C GLN A 85 6.80 11.02 -24.99
N ALA A 86 7.05 11.43 -23.75
CA ALA A 86 8.25 11.05 -23.01
C ALA A 86 8.29 9.53 -22.73
N ASP A 87 7.17 8.93 -22.30
CA ASP A 87 7.05 7.48 -22.10
C ASP A 87 7.33 6.70 -23.40
N LYS A 88 6.86 7.20 -24.55
CA LYS A 88 7.16 6.58 -25.86
C LYS A 88 8.65 6.68 -26.21
N ARG A 89 9.28 7.83 -25.93
CA ARG A 89 10.73 8.03 -26.15
C ARG A 89 11.55 7.09 -25.27
N PHE A 90 11.19 6.98 -24.00
CA PHE A 90 11.82 6.10 -23.03
C PHE A 90 11.70 4.62 -23.44
N LYS A 91 10.50 4.14 -23.78
CA LYS A 91 10.29 2.77 -24.26
C LYS A 91 11.09 2.45 -25.52
N LYS A 92 11.19 3.40 -26.45
CA LYS A 92 12.01 3.25 -27.66
C LYS A 92 13.50 3.12 -27.30
N TYR A 93 13.99 3.92 -26.34
CA TYR A 93 15.36 3.81 -25.84
C TYR A 93 15.62 2.45 -25.19
N GLN A 94 14.73 2.03 -24.28
CA GLN A 94 14.83 0.73 -23.61
C GLN A 94 14.89 -0.42 -24.62
N TYR A 95 14.06 -0.39 -25.66
CA TYR A 95 14.06 -1.40 -26.71
C TYR A 95 15.37 -1.44 -27.50
N LEU A 96 15.91 -0.26 -27.88
CA LEU A 96 17.13 -0.16 -28.69
C LEU A 96 18.40 -0.48 -27.91
N GLN A 97 18.50 0.00 -26.67
CA GLN A 97 19.70 -0.12 -25.84
C GLN A 97 19.67 -1.35 -24.93
N LYS A 98 18.52 -2.01 -24.80
CA LYS A 98 18.27 -3.12 -23.85
C LYS A 98 18.64 -2.76 -22.40
N THR A 99 18.60 -1.47 -22.06
CA THR A 99 18.90 -0.92 -20.74
C THR A 99 18.09 0.35 -20.51
N CYS A 100 17.84 0.66 -19.25
CA CYS A 100 17.26 1.95 -18.83
C CYS A 100 18.36 2.99 -18.53
N LYS A 101 19.60 2.53 -18.30
CA LYS A 101 20.73 3.38 -17.90
C LYS A 101 21.15 4.30 -19.02
N GLY A 102 21.44 5.56 -18.68
CA GLY A 102 21.89 6.58 -19.63
C GLY A 102 20.76 7.26 -20.40
N PHE A 103 19.49 6.98 -20.07
CA PHE A 103 18.39 7.80 -20.57
C PHE A 103 18.27 9.08 -19.76
N GLU A 104 18.35 10.23 -20.43
CA GLU A 104 18.20 11.54 -19.81
C GLU A 104 16.74 12.02 -19.89
N TRP A 105 16.20 12.31 -18.72
CA TRP A 105 14.87 12.90 -18.52
C TRP A 105 14.99 14.43 -18.41
N ASN A 106 14.19 15.15 -19.19
CA ASN A 106 13.93 16.56 -18.98
C ASN A 106 12.74 16.70 -18.03
N VAL A 107 12.98 16.94 -16.74
CA VAL A 107 11.94 16.95 -15.69
C VAL A 107 10.84 18.00 -15.96
N ASP A 108 11.16 19.09 -16.65
CA ASP A 108 10.21 20.17 -16.93
C ASP A 108 9.26 19.83 -18.09
N GLU A 109 9.75 19.14 -19.11
CA GLU A 109 8.98 18.84 -20.33
C GLU A 109 8.42 17.41 -20.36
N ASP A 110 9.15 16.45 -19.79
CA ASP A 110 8.80 15.03 -19.90
C ASP A 110 7.73 14.59 -18.91
N PHE A 111 7.39 15.40 -17.90
CA PHE A 111 6.50 15.00 -16.80
C PHE A 111 5.25 15.85 -16.72
N ARG A 112 4.15 15.21 -16.32
CA ARG A 112 2.88 15.90 -16.11
C ARG A 112 2.98 16.89 -14.95
N GLU A 113 2.18 17.94 -15.02
CA GLU A 113 1.98 18.87 -13.91
C GLU A 113 1.33 18.16 -12.72
N VAL A 114 1.65 18.65 -11.53
CA VAL A 114 1.08 18.21 -10.26
C VAL A 114 0.47 19.43 -9.55
N PRO A 115 -0.52 19.24 -8.65
CA PRO A 115 -1.08 20.33 -7.86
C PRO A 115 0.01 21.04 -7.04
N GLY A 116 -0.17 22.33 -6.75
CA GLY A 116 0.79 23.11 -5.95
C GLY A 116 0.96 22.61 -4.50
N SER A 117 0.02 21.81 -4.00
CA SER A 117 0.12 21.14 -2.70
C SER A 117 0.87 19.81 -2.76
N TRP A 118 1.29 19.34 -3.94
CA TRP A 118 2.03 18.10 -4.08
C TRP A 118 3.43 18.23 -3.46
N ILE A 119 3.86 17.19 -2.74
CA ILE A 119 5.21 17.10 -2.19
C ILE A 119 5.89 15.80 -2.68
N PRO A 120 7.19 15.82 -2.98
CA PRO A 120 7.93 14.61 -3.30
C PRO A 120 8.02 13.71 -2.06
N ALA A 121 8.05 12.39 -2.28
CA ALA A 121 8.28 11.45 -1.19
C ALA A 121 9.71 11.58 -0.65
N HIS A 122 9.92 11.33 0.65
CA HIS A 122 11.16 11.68 1.36
C HIS A 122 12.44 11.07 0.78
N ARG A 123 12.36 9.92 0.10
CA ARG A 123 13.51 9.22 -0.48
C ARG A 123 13.67 9.45 -1.98
N VAL A 124 12.93 10.39 -2.56
CA VAL A 124 13.14 10.82 -3.94
C VAL A 124 14.44 11.62 -4.02
N LEU A 125 15.28 11.26 -4.99
CA LEU A 125 16.52 11.98 -5.24
C LEU A 125 16.23 13.39 -5.75
N HIS A 126 17.11 14.33 -5.41
CA HIS A 126 17.01 15.72 -5.85
C HIS A 126 18.28 16.17 -6.55
N GLU A 127 18.15 16.88 -7.66
CA GLU A 127 19.23 17.57 -8.35
C GLU A 127 18.88 19.05 -8.45
N ASN A 128 19.81 19.92 -8.04
CA ASN A 128 19.58 21.38 -7.96
C ASN A 128 18.30 21.79 -7.21
N GLY A 129 17.90 21.01 -6.20
CA GLY A 129 16.70 21.25 -5.41
C GLY A 129 15.39 20.74 -6.03
N HIS A 130 15.44 20.11 -7.20
CA HIS A 130 14.26 19.55 -7.88
C HIS A 130 14.23 18.02 -7.80
N PRO A 131 13.06 17.40 -7.57
CA PRO A 131 12.94 15.95 -7.53
C PRO A 131 13.19 15.34 -8.91
N VAL A 132 14.04 14.32 -8.97
CA VAL A 132 14.38 13.59 -10.20
C VAL A 132 13.74 12.20 -10.22
N PRO A 133 13.40 11.66 -11.40
CA PRO A 133 12.81 10.33 -11.52
C PRO A 133 13.78 9.21 -11.17
N ASP A 134 13.22 8.07 -10.76
CA ASP A 134 13.96 6.80 -10.74
C ASP A 134 14.37 6.33 -12.15
N GLU A 135 15.17 5.26 -12.23
CA GLU A 135 15.63 4.68 -13.51
C GLU A 135 14.47 4.27 -14.45
N HIS A 136 13.23 4.20 -13.94
CA HIS A 136 12.04 3.85 -14.68
C HIS A 136 11.10 5.05 -14.94
N GLY A 137 11.53 6.28 -14.65
CA GLY A 137 10.74 7.47 -14.91
C GLY A 137 9.64 7.74 -13.86
N HIS A 138 9.76 7.25 -12.62
CA HIS A 138 8.77 7.52 -11.57
C HIS A 138 9.29 8.58 -10.60
N ILE A 139 8.46 9.57 -10.29
CA ILE A 139 8.69 10.51 -9.20
C ILE A 139 7.56 10.32 -8.17
N PRO A 140 7.78 9.46 -7.16
CA PRO A 140 6.93 9.34 -5.97
C PRO A 140 6.55 10.67 -5.33
N GLY A 141 5.30 10.82 -4.93
CA GLY A 141 4.90 11.96 -4.12
C GLY A 141 3.50 11.83 -3.52
N TRP A 142 3.08 12.89 -2.86
CA TRP A 142 1.92 12.91 -1.99
C TRP A 142 1.08 14.16 -2.26
N VAL A 143 -0.24 14.04 -2.13
CA VAL A 143 -1.16 15.19 -2.11
C VAL A 143 -2.08 15.08 -0.90
N PRO A 144 -2.44 16.21 -0.26
CA PRO A 144 -3.29 16.17 0.92
C PRO A 144 -4.69 15.69 0.53
N VAL A 145 -5.26 14.82 1.35
CA VAL A 145 -6.64 14.35 1.20
C VAL A 145 -7.57 15.44 1.71
N ASP A 146 -8.33 16.01 0.78
CA ASP A 146 -9.36 17.02 1.04
C ASP A 146 -10.74 16.40 0.79
N HIS A 147 -11.69 16.66 1.69
CA HIS A 147 -13.09 16.21 1.59
C HIS A 147 -13.79 16.72 0.33
N LEU A 148 -13.34 17.85 -0.23
CA LEU A 148 -13.88 18.39 -1.48
C LEU A 148 -13.34 17.67 -2.73
N ASN A 149 -12.23 16.93 -2.61
CA ASN A 149 -11.62 16.25 -3.75
C ASN A 149 -12.26 14.87 -3.98
N LYS A 150 -13.14 14.80 -4.99
CA LYS A 150 -13.81 13.56 -5.41
C LYS A 150 -12.84 12.43 -5.80
N GLN A 151 -11.59 12.74 -6.16
CA GLN A 151 -10.60 11.71 -6.47
C GLN A 151 -10.22 10.88 -5.23
N TYR A 152 -10.26 11.49 -4.04
CA TYR A 152 -9.81 10.90 -2.78
C TYR A 152 -10.96 10.73 -1.77
N CYS A 153 -12.20 10.68 -2.23
CA CYS A 153 -13.37 10.55 -1.35
C CYS A 153 -13.29 9.33 -0.40
N TRP A 154 -12.70 8.20 -0.83
CA TRP A 154 -12.54 7.01 0.03
C TRP A 154 -11.36 7.13 1.01
N HIS A 155 -10.42 8.03 0.75
CA HIS A 155 -9.40 8.36 1.74
C HIS A 155 -9.99 9.32 2.78
N ALA A 156 -10.85 10.24 2.33
CA ALA A 156 -11.54 11.17 3.22
C ALA A 156 -12.54 10.47 4.15
N SER A 157 -13.11 9.32 3.75
CA SER A 157 -14.09 8.59 4.58
C SER A 157 -13.48 7.89 5.80
N VAL A 158 -12.16 7.74 5.87
CA VAL A 158 -11.47 7.06 6.99
C VAL A 158 -10.81 8.04 7.96
N VAL A 159 -11.06 9.34 7.84
CA VAL A 159 -10.48 10.38 8.68
C VAL A 159 -11.55 11.35 9.14
N HIS A 160 -11.48 11.74 10.41
CA HIS A 160 -12.30 12.79 10.98
C HIS A 160 -11.38 13.93 11.43
N TYR A 161 -11.14 14.91 10.57
CA TYR A 161 -10.12 15.94 10.82
C TYR A 161 -10.41 16.84 12.02
N GLU A 162 -11.68 17.11 12.31
CA GLU A 162 -12.09 17.94 13.46
C GLU A 162 -11.78 17.24 14.80
N ALA A 163 -12.07 15.95 14.90
CA ALA A 163 -11.68 15.10 16.02
C ALA A 163 -10.19 14.67 15.97
N GLY A 164 -9.51 14.87 14.85
CA GLY A 164 -8.10 14.55 14.67
C GLY A 164 -7.80 13.05 14.67
N VAL A 165 -8.75 12.20 14.25
CA VAL A 165 -8.64 10.73 14.30
C VAL A 165 -8.80 10.07 12.92
N ALA A 166 -8.36 8.83 12.80
CA ALA A 166 -8.53 7.97 11.63
C ALA A 166 -9.02 6.56 12.02
N LEU A 167 -9.75 5.91 11.11
CA LEU A 167 -10.13 4.50 11.22
C LEU A 167 -8.96 3.61 10.79
N VAL A 168 -8.45 2.81 11.73
CA VAL A 168 -7.25 2.00 11.54
C VAL A 168 -7.52 0.54 11.89
N LEU A 169 -7.13 -0.36 10.99
CA LEU A 169 -6.99 -1.79 11.28
C LEU A 169 -5.59 -2.05 11.84
N LYS A 170 -5.52 -2.56 13.06
CA LYS A 170 -4.27 -2.90 13.77
C LYS A 170 -4.34 -4.28 14.43
N MET A 171 -3.21 -4.72 14.99
CA MET A 171 -3.20 -5.89 15.87
C MET A 171 -3.81 -5.50 17.22
N HIS A 172 -4.62 -6.38 17.81
CA HIS A 172 -5.13 -6.18 19.17
C HIS A 172 -3.97 -6.19 20.17
N GLU A 173 -4.01 -5.31 21.18
CA GLU A 173 -2.87 -5.09 22.08
C GLU A 173 -2.56 -6.28 22.99
N GLU A 174 -3.60 -7.04 23.37
CA GLU A 174 -3.48 -8.19 24.29
C GLU A 174 -3.44 -9.54 23.57
N ASP A 175 -3.82 -9.59 22.28
CA ASP A 175 -3.93 -10.84 21.51
C ASP A 175 -3.48 -10.65 20.06
N GLU A 176 -2.26 -11.05 19.74
CA GLU A 176 -1.70 -10.99 18.38
C GLU A 176 -2.41 -11.92 17.37
N GLY A 177 -3.33 -12.77 17.83
CA GLY A 177 -4.23 -13.55 16.98
C GLY A 177 -5.41 -12.73 16.43
N VAL A 178 -5.74 -11.60 17.07
CA VAL A 178 -6.95 -10.81 16.82
C VAL A 178 -6.59 -9.48 16.15
N LEU A 179 -7.40 -9.07 15.18
CA LEU A 179 -7.35 -7.75 14.58
C LEU A 179 -8.30 -6.79 15.30
N GLU A 180 -8.00 -5.50 15.25
CA GLU A 180 -8.85 -4.45 15.82
C GLU A 180 -9.06 -3.35 14.79
N ILE A 181 -10.31 -2.97 14.52
CA ILE A 181 -10.64 -1.72 13.85
C ILE A 181 -10.91 -0.69 14.94
N SER A 182 -10.10 0.36 15.00
CA SER A 182 -10.20 1.39 16.04
C SER A 182 -10.03 2.80 15.51
N THR A 183 -10.46 3.78 16.30
CA THR A 183 -10.07 5.17 16.11
C THR A 183 -8.66 5.39 16.65
N VAL A 184 -7.81 6.01 15.84
CA VAL A 184 -6.42 6.34 16.21
C VAL A 184 -6.16 7.81 15.94
N PRO A 185 -5.59 8.56 16.89
CA PRO A 185 -5.19 9.94 16.65
C PRO A 185 -4.24 10.07 15.46
N LEU A 186 -4.51 11.02 14.55
CA LEU A 186 -3.65 11.30 13.40
C LEU A 186 -2.23 11.68 13.84
N VAL A 187 -2.08 12.31 15.01
CA VAL A 187 -0.78 12.64 15.59
C VAL A 187 0.08 11.39 15.85
N ASP A 188 -0.54 10.27 16.22
CA ASP A 188 0.17 9.02 16.49
C ASP A 188 0.63 8.34 15.19
N LEU A 189 -0.06 8.65 14.09
CA LEU A 189 0.27 8.19 12.74
C LEU A 189 1.29 9.09 12.02
N MET A 190 1.73 10.19 12.64
CA MET A 190 2.65 11.15 12.00
C MET A 190 3.91 10.49 11.44
N GLU A 191 4.22 10.87 10.21
CA GLU A 191 5.33 10.38 9.38
C GLU A 191 5.28 8.87 9.09
N GLN A 192 4.10 8.23 9.25
CA GLN A 192 3.88 6.84 8.85
C GLN A 192 3.22 6.75 7.48
N THR A 193 3.60 5.73 6.71
CA THR A 193 2.84 5.32 5.52
C THR A 193 1.86 4.21 5.88
N LEU A 194 0.69 4.24 5.27
CA LEU A 194 -0.39 3.26 5.48
C LEU A 194 -0.92 2.76 4.13
N GLU A 195 -1.56 1.60 4.10
CA GLU A 195 -2.40 1.19 2.98
C GLU A 195 -3.86 1.48 3.32
N LEU A 196 -4.55 2.23 2.46
CA LEU A 196 -6.01 2.28 2.52
C LEU A 196 -6.54 1.02 1.84
N ILE A 197 -7.39 0.26 2.52
CA ILE A 197 -8.13 -0.88 1.96
C ILE A 197 -9.63 -0.68 2.14
N GLY A 198 -10.44 -1.37 1.35
CA GLY A 198 -11.88 -1.37 1.55
C GLY A 198 -12.69 -1.67 0.30
N THR A 199 -14.00 -1.50 0.41
CA THR A 199 -15.00 -1.88 -0.60
C THR A 199 -14.71 -1.35 -2.00
N ASN A 200 -14.11 -0.17 -2.09
CA ASN A 200 -13.88 0.52 -3.36
C ASN A 200 -12.39 0.62 -3.74
N ILE A 201 -11.52 -0.10 -3.03
CA ILE A 201 -10.08 -0.04 -3.25
C ILE A 201 -9.61 -1.32 -3.92
N ASN A 202 -8.88 -1.19 -5.03
CA ASN A 202 -8.22 -2.29 -5.76
C ASN A 202 -9.08 -3.53 -6.03
N GLY A 203 -10.39 -3.36 -6.21
CA GLY A 203 -11.32 -4.46 -6.47
C GLY A 203 -11.74 -5.24 -5.21
N ASN A 204 -11.45 -4.72 -4.01
CA ASN A 204 -11.81 -5.26 -2.71
C ASN A 204 -11.33 -6.72 -2.49
N PRO A 205 -10.01 -6.98 -2.58
CA PRO A 205 -9.48 -8.34 -2.49
C PRO A 205 -9.80 -9.03 -1.17
N TYR A 206 -10.05 -8.26 -0.10
CA TYR A 206 -10.34 -8.76 1.24
C TYR A 206 -11.85 -8.88 1.52
N GLY A 207 -12.72 -8.33 0.67
CA GLY A 207 -14.18 -8.46 0.84
C GLY A 207 -14.79 -7.53 1.88
N LEU A 208 -14.17 -6.40 2.21
CA LEU A 208 -14.69 -5.45 3.20
C LEU A 208 -15.99 -4.80 2.70
N GLY A 209 -17.03 -4.83 3.53
CA GLY A 209 -18.29 -4.14 3.29
C GLY A 209 -18.98 -4.51 1.98
N SER A 210 -19.92 -3.67 1.56
CA SER A 210 -20.68 -3.85 0.31
C SER A 210 -20.89 -2.52 -0.40
N LYS A 211 -21.31 -2.54 -1.66
CA LYS A 211 -21.65 -1.28 -2.38
C LYS A 211 -22.73 -0.46 -1.67
N LYS A 212 -23.63 -1.11 -0.93
CA LYS A 212 -24.69 -0.46 -0.17
C LYS A 212 -24.16 0.11 1.15
N HIS A 213 -23.26 -0.63 1.79
CA HIS A 213 -22.66 -0.31 3.08
C HIS A 213 -21.13 -0.45 2.96
N PRO A 214 -20.45 0.53 2.34
CA PRO A 214 -19.02 0.44 2.12
C PRO A 214 -18.29 0.46 3.46
N LEU A 215 -17.14 -0.20 3.52
CA LEU A 215 -16.21 -0.18 4.65
C LEU A 215 -14.81 0.07 4.11
N HIS A 216 -14.12 1.03 4.70
CA HIS A 216 -12.72 1.37 4.39
C HIS A 216 -11.97 1.59 5.70
N VAL A 217 -10.70 1.21 5.74
CA VAL A 217 -9.80 1.38 6.89
C VAL A 217 -8.37 1.59 6.42
N LEU A 218 -7.56 2.28 7.23
CA LEU A 218 -6.11 2.36 7.04
C LEU A 218 -5.41 1.19 7.72
N VAL A 219 -4.39 0.63 7.09
CA VAL A 219 -3.52 -0.40 7.65
C VAL A 219 -2.09 0.17 7.70
N PRO A 220 -1.50 0.42 8.87
CA PRO A 220 -0.13 0.90 8.94
C PRO A 220 0.84 -0.11 8.32
N HIS A 221 1.86 0.36 7.59
CA HIS A 221 2.80 -0.56 6.98
C HIS A 221 3.59 -1.34 8.04
N GLY A 222 3.77 -2.64 7.78
CA GLY A 222 4.66 -3.50 8.57
C GLY A 222 4.08 -4.03 9.88
N ILE A 223 2.81 -3.76 10.20
CA ILE A 223 2.17 -4.28 11.43
C ILE A 223 1.80 -5.76 11.34
N LEU A 224 1.48 -6.26 10.14
CA LEU A 224 1.10 -7.65 9.90
C LEU A 224 2.35 -8.48 9.62
N SER A 225 2.91 -9.09 10.66
CA SER A 225 4.14 -9.90 10.53
C SER A 225 3.83 -11.25 9.89
N VAL A 226 4.73 -11.73 9.02
CA VAL A 226 4.70 -13.13 8.57
C VAL A 226 5.47 -13.94 9.61
N CYS A 227 4.80 -14.84 10.34
CA CYS A 227 5.40 -15.53 11.48
C CYS A 227 6.53 -16.48 11.07
N HIS A 228 6.32 -17.23 9.97
CA HIS A 228 7.28 -18.20 9.46
C HIS A 228 7.56 -17.93 7.98
N PRO A 229 8.26 -16.82 7.65
CA PRO A 229 8.53 -16.50 6.26
C PRO A 229 9.46 -17.58 5.69
N PRO A 230 9.20 -18.09 4.47
CA PRO A 230 10.15 -18.96 3.81
C PRO A 230 11.46 -18.18 3.55
N PRO A 231 12.61 -18.87 3.43
CA PRO A 231 13.85 -18.25 3.00
C PRO A 231 13.67 -17.45 1.69
N VAL A 232 14.51 -16.43 1.49
CA VAL A 232 14.57 -15.67 0.23
C VAL A 232 15.19 -16.53 -0.86
N ASP A 233 14.40 -17.49 -1.32
CA ASP A 233 14.68 -18.48 -2.33
C ASP A 233 13.44 -18.61 -3.22
N PHE A 234 13.63 -18.63 -4.53
CA PHE A 234 12.53 -18.51 -5.48
C PHE A 234 11.54 -19.67 -5.34
N GLN A 235 12.04 -20.91 -5.29
CA GLN A 235 11.20 -22.10 -5.28
C GLN A 235 10.46 -22.25 -3.94
N GLN A 236 11.12 -21.96 -2.82
CA GLN A 236 10.48 -21.98 -1.50
C GLN A 236 9.40 -20.91 -1.36
N LEU A 237 9.66 -19.69 -1.84
CA LEU A 237 8.64 -18.63 -1.87
C LEU A 237 7.47 -19.03 -2.77
N TYR A 238 7.75 -19.55 -3.97
CA TYR A 238 6.72 -20.03 -4.89
C TYR A 238 5.81 -21.08 -4.22
N SER A 239 6.39 -22.12 -3.63
CA SER A 239 5.64 -23.17 -2.92
C SER A 239 4.88 -22.62 -1.72
N TRP A 240 5.47 -21.72 -0.93
CA TRP A 240 4.79 -21.10 0.19
C TRP A 240 3.55 -20.30 -0.25
N PHE A 241 3.68 -19.45 -1.27
CA PHE A 241 2.52 -18.73 -1.81
C PHE A 241 1.46 -19.70 -2.35
N GLN A 242 1.84 -20.80 -2.98
CA GLN A 242 0.89 -21.70 -3.60
C GLN A 242 0.14 -22.58 -2.58
N ASP A 243 0.87 -23.14 -1.62
CA ASP A 243 0.40 -24.29 -0.85
C ASP A 243 0.17 -23.97 0.65
N SER A 244 0.69 -22.85 1.16
CA SER A 244 0.52 -22.44 2.57
C SER A 244 -0.75 -21.62 2.80
N LEU A 245 -1.36 -21.79 3.98
CA LEU A 245 -2.46 -20.94 4.44
C LEU A 245 -2.01 -19.48 4.62
N GLU A 246 -0.86 -19.26 5.29
CA GLU A 246 -0.24 -17.94 5.44
C GLU A 246 0.19 -17.36 4.08
N GLY A 247 0.42 -18.23 3.10
CA GLY A 247 0.77 -17.88 1.73
C GLY A 247 -0.35 -17.21 0.92
N LYS A 248 -1.58 -17.17 1.44
CA LYS A 248 -2.74 -16.54 0.78
C LYS A 248 -2.75 -15.01 0.92
N VAL A 249 -1.62 -14.37 0.62
CA VAL A 249 -1.41 -12.91 0.68
C VAL A 249 -1.00 -12.37 -0.69
N GLU A 250 -1.09 -11.04 -0.88
CA GLU A 250 -0.71 -10.38 -2.14
C GLU A 250 0.80 -10.54 -2.40
N GLY A 251 1.58 -10.51 -1.33
CA GLY A 251 3.03 -10.47 -1.35
C GLY A 251 3.64 -10.40 0.05
N ILE A 252 4.96 -10.31 0.09
CA ILE A 252 5.73 -10.04 1.30
C ILE A 252 6.52 -8.76 1.10
N VAL A 253 6.66 -7.97 2.16
CA VAL A 253 7.62 -6.86 2.26
C VAL A 253 8.63 -7.19 3.35
N TRP A 254 9.91 -7.16 3.01
CA TRP A 254 11.02 -7.28 3.97
C TRP A 254 11.50 -5.89 4.37
N HIS A 255 11.60 -5.66 5.67
CA HIS A 255 12.10 -4.44 6.30
C HIS A 255 13.52 -4.71 6.79
N CYS A 256 14.50 -4.21 6.03
CA CYS A 256 15.92 -4.39 6.33
C CYS A 256 16.39 -3.39 7.40
N ASP A 257 17.47 -3.71 8.10
CA ASP A 257 17.97 -2.92 9.24
C ASP A 257 18.50 -1.54 8.83
N ASP A 258 18.99 -1.40 7.59
CA ASP A 258 19.39 -0.12 6.99
C ASP A 258 18.19 0.76 6.55
N GLY A 259 16.96 0.25 6.76
CA GLY A 259 15.72 0.87 6.35
C GLY A 259 15.38 0.67 4.88
N THR A 260 16.12 -0.15 4.13
CA THR A 260 15.76 -0.59 2.79
C THR A 260 14.53 -1.50 2.86
N LEU A 261 13.62 -1.33 1.90
CA LEU A 261 12.45 -2.19 1.75
C LEU A 261 12.64 -3.02 0.49
N MET A 262 12.39 -4.33 0.59
CA MET A 262 12.32 -5.25 -0.54
C MET A 262 10.93 -5.88 -0.56
N LYS A 263 10.41 -6.23 -1.74
CA LYS A 263 9.13 -6.94 -1.81
C LYS A 263 9.14 -8.09 -2.78
N ILE A 264 8.21 -9.01 -2.60
CA ILE A 264 7.77 -9.91 -3.67
C ILE A 264 6.27 -9.79 -3.78
N HIS A 265 5.77 -9.76 -5.01
CA HIS A 265 4.35 -9.82 -5.28
C HIS A 265 4.05 -11.18 -5.91
N ARG A 266 2.97 -11.82 -5.48
CA ARG A 266 2.45 -13.07 -6.04
C ARG A 266 2.40 -13.11 -7.57
N HIS A 267 2.02 -11.99 -8.22
CA HIS A 267 2.03 -11.90 -9.69
C HIS A 267 3.43 -11.98 -10.31
N HIS A 268 4.49 -11.56 -9.61
CA HIS A 268 5.87 -11.73 -10.12
C HIS A 268 6.28 -13.20 -10.15
N LEU A 269 5.70 -14.05 -9.30
CA LEU A 269 5.89 -15.51 -9.32
C LEU A 269 4.97 -16.21 -10.32
N GLY A 270 4.22 -15.46 -11.14
CA GLY A 270 3.26 -16.02 -12.10
C GLY A 270 2.00 -16.64 -11.45
N LEU A 271 1.78 -16.37 -10.16
CA LEU A 271 0.62 -16.83 -9.40
C LEU A 271 -0.51 -15.79 -9.42
N LYS A 272 -1.76 -16.25 -9.36
CA LYS A 272 -2.94 -15.37 -9.39
C LYS A 272 -3.12 -14.63 -8.06
N TRP A 273 -3.52 -13.37 -8.14
CA TRP A 273 -4.05 -12.55 -7.04
C TRP A 273 -5.20 -11.68 -7.58
N PRO A 274 -6.30 -11.47 -6.83
CA PRO A 274 -6.59 -12.05 -5.51
C PRO A 274 -6.83 -13.56 -5.54
N VAL A 275 -6.62 -14.21 -4.39
CA VAL A 275 -6.98 -15.62 -4.15
C VAL A 275 -8.29 -15.70 -3.37
N PRO A 276 -9.05 -16.81 -3.48
CA PRO A 276 -10.15 -17.07 -2.55
C PRO A 276 -9.64 -17.11 -1.12
N ASP A 277 -10.36 -16.43 -0.22
CA ASP A 277 -10.09 -16.37 1.21
C ASP A 277 -8.65 -16.00 1.57
N PRO A 278 -8.26 -14.73 1.35
CA PRO A 278 -6.96 -14.22 1.77
C PRO A 278 -6.68 -14.47 3.25
N PHE A 279 -5.40 -14.62 3.60
CA PHE A 279 -4.99 -14.93 4.97
C PHE A 279 -5.47 -13.90 6.01
N LEU A 280 -5.55 -12.61 5.65
CA LEU A 280 -6.13 -11.57 6.50
C LEU A 280 -7.56 -11.91 6.99
N ASN A 281 -8.33 -12.64 6.19
CA ASN A 281 -9.69 -13.08 6.53
C ASN A 281 -9.73 -14.35 7.40
N THR A 282 -8.59 -14.84 7.89
CA THR A 282 -8.54 -15.96 8.84
C THR A 282 -8.48 -15.49 10.30
N LYS A 283 -8.25 -14.19 10.52
CA LYS A 283 -8.14 -13.60 11.85
C LYS A 283 -9.48 -13.01 12.29
N PRO A 284 -9.94 -13.28 13.51
CA PRO A 284 -11.07 -12.55 14.10
C PRO A 284 -10.76 -11.06 14.19
N VAL A 285 -11.82 -10.24 14.17
CA VAL A 285 -11.70 -8.79 14.31
C VAL A 285 -12.65 -8.27 15.37
N VAL A 286 -12.17 -7.37 16.22
CA VAL A 286 -12.99 -6.60 17.18
C VAL A 286 -13.11 -5.15 16.71
N ILE A 287 -14.28 -4.55 16.92
CA ILE A 287 -14.51 -3.13 16.65
C ILE A 287 -14.32 -2.33 17.94
N HIS A 288 -13.51 -1.29 17.90
CA HIS A 288 -13.26 -0.37 19.02
C HIS A 288 -13.34 1.08 18.54
N VAL A 289 -14.56 1.53 18.26
CA VAL A 289 -14.86 2.88 17.76
C VAL A 289 -15.87 3.51 18.69
N ASP A 290 -15.48 4.54 19.43
CA ASP A 290 -16.35 5.19 20.41
C ASP A 290 -17.22 6.27 19.77
N GLY A 291 -18.47 6.37 20.22
CA GLY A 291 -19.44 7.33 19.68
C GLY A 291 -19.14 8.80 20.01
N SER A 292 -18.18 9.09 20.89
CA SER A 292 -17.68 10.45 21.13
C SER A 292 -16.90 11.02 19.96
N ASP A 293 -16.38 10.15 19.10
CA ASP A 293 -15.60 10.52 17.92
C ASP A 293 -16.49 10.79 16.69
N ALA A 294 -17.80 10.53 16.82
CA ALA A 294 -18.80 10.82 15.80
C ALA A 294 -19.41 12.21 16.05
N ASP A 295 -19.23 13.13 15.10
CA ASP A 295 -19.81 14.46 15.22
C ASP A 295 -21.35 14.43 15.06
N SER A 296 -22.02 15.25 15.88
CA SER A 296 -23.48 15.46 15.88
C SER A 296 -24.02 16.10 14.58
N CYS A 297 -23.13 16.64 13.73
CA CYS A 297 -23.47 17.23 12.43
C CYS A 297 -23.22 16.27 11.25
N SER A 298 -22.68 15.07 11.51
CA SER A 298 -22.36 14.11 10.45
C SER A 298 -23.62 13.52 9.84
N THR A 299 -23.65 13.43 8.51
CA THR A 299 -24.76 12.77 7.80
C THR A 299 -24.81 11.29 8.19
N GLU A 300 -26.00 10.68 8.25
CA GLU A 300 -26.27 9.25 8.56
C GLU A 300 -25.41 8.20 7.79
N LYS A 301 -24.53 8.61 6.87
CA LYS A 301 -23.63 7.77 6.07
C LYS A 301 -22.16 7.85 6.49
N ASP A 302 -21.87 8.36 7.67
CA ASP A 302 -20.51 8.43 8.21
C ASP A 302 -20.03 7.06 8.76
N LEU A 303 -18.83 6.64 8.36
CA LEU A 303 -18.26 5.34 8.74
C LEU A 303 -17.97 5.25 10.25
N PHE A 304 -17.55 6.36 10.87
CA PHE A 304 -17.28 6.38 12.31
C PHE A 304 -18.59 6.13 13.07
N THR A 305 -19.66 6.82 12.69
CA THR A 305 -21.00 6.59 13.26
C THR A 305 -21.48 5.16 13.07
N SER A 306 -21.33 4.58 11.87
CA SER A 306 -21.74 3.19 11.61
C SER A 306 -20.95 2.17 12.45
N LEU A 307 -19.64 2.34 12.58
CA LEU A 307 -18.79 1.45 13.39
C LEU A 307 -19.05 1.63 14.90
N ALA A 308 -19.36 2.85 15.35
CA ALA A 308 -19.70 3.10 16.74
C ALA A 308 -20.98 2.36 17.20
N LYS A 309 -21.93 2.10 16.28
CA LYS A 309 -23.14 1.30 16.59
C LYS A 309 -22.82 -0.15 16.97
N ILE A 310 -21.72 -0.70 16.42
CA ILE A 310 -21.26 -2.08 16.65
C ILE A 310 -19.97 -2.10 17.49
N ASN A 311 -19.75 -1.07 18.30
CA ASN A 311 -18.58 -0.99 19.17
C ASN A 311 -18.52 -2.22 20.10
N ARG A 312 -17.32 -2.79 20.26
CA ARG A 312 -17.00 -4.02 21.01
C ARG A 312 -17.57 -5.31 20.44
N GLU A 313 -18.25 -5.26 19.30
CA GLU A 313 -18.61 -6.49 18.60
C GLU A 313 -17.36 -7.19 18.04
N THR A 314 -17.41 -8.51 18.04
CA THR A 314 -16.35 -9.38 17.51
C THR A 314 -16.89 -10.20 16.37
N PHE A 315 -16.14 -10.26 15.28
CA PHE A 315 -16.47 -10.99 14.07
C PHE A 315 -15.42 -12.06 13.81
N SER A 316 -15.83 -13.16 13.15
CA SER A 316 -14.92 -14.24 12.76
C SER A 316 -13.82 -13.79 11.80
N CYS A 317 -14.10 -12.81 10.94
CA CYS A 317 -13.11 -12.12 10.14
C CYS A 317 -13.55 -10.73 9.68
N ILE A 318 -12.62 -9.97 9.09
CA ILE A 318 -12.89 -8.59 8.63
C ILE A 318 -13.95 -8.49 7.53
N ARG A 319 -14.14 -9.55 6.74
CA ARG A 319 -15.22 -9.62 5.73
C ARG A 319 -16.61 -9.69 6.35
N ASP A 320 -16.71 -10.22 7.57
CA ASP A 320 -18.00 -10.46 8.23
C ASP A 320 -18.54 -9.19 8.92
N VAL A 321 -17.75 -8.11 8.95
CA VAL A 321 -18.18 -6.82 9.50
C VAL A 321 -19.29 -6.24 8.61
N GLN A 322 -20.51 -6.21 9.16
CA GLN A 322 -21.68 -5.65 8.50
C GLN A 322 -22.06 -4.32 9.16
N LEU A 323 -22.11 -3.27 8.35
CA LEU A 323 -22.60 -1.97 8.80
C LEU A 323 -24.10 -1.91 8.50
N ASP A 324 -24.92 -2.04 9.55
CA ASP A 324 -26.37 -1.88 9.43
C ASP A 324 -26.77 -0.42 9.14
N SER A 325 -27.96 -0.24 8.57
CA SER A 325 -28.53 1.07 8.24
C SER A 325 -28.80 1.90 9.50
#